data_AF-A0A973IL44-F1
#
_entry.id   AF-A0A973IL44-F1
#
_cell.length_a   1.000
_cell.length_b   1.000
_cell.length_c   1.000
_cell.angle_alpha   90.00
_cell.angle_beta   90.00
_cell.angle_gamma   90.00
#
_symmetry.space_group_name_H-M   'P 1'
#
loop_
_entity.id
_entity.type
_entity.pdbx_description
1 polymer ?
#
loop_
_entity_poly.entity_id
_entity_poly.type
_entity_poly.pdbx_seq_one_letter_code
_entity_poly.pdbx_strand_id
1 'polypeptide(L)' 'AIVLSGLLELPTSVLKRELPALVAASKVPVLMGGRASVRALDALKRIGIEPLGSDADTGLKKLQTVVPLAS' A
#
# COMPACT_ATOMS: atom_id res chain seq x y z
N ALA A 1 -4.54 9.03 5.34
CA ALA A 1 -4.26 7.80 4.59
C ALA A 1 -3.91 6.68 5.56
N ILE A 2 -3.98 5.42 5.12
CA ILE A 2 -3.56 4.23 5.87
C ILE A 2 -2.26 3.72 5.23
N VAL A 3 -1.20 3.53 6.02
CA VAL A 3 0.07 2.97 5.54
C VAL A 3 0.29 1.60 6.17
N LEU A 4 0.34 0.56 5.34
CA LEU A 4 0.59 -0.82 5.74
C LEU A 4 2.08 -1.15 5.60
N SER A 5 2.63 -1.82 6.60
CA SER A 5 4.00 -2.34 6.56
C SER A 5 4.00 -3.81 6.10
N GLY A 6 4.49 -4.06 4.90
CA GLY A 6 4.56 -5.39 4.30
C GLY A 6 5.99 -5.94 4.24
N LEU A 7 6.48 -6.50 5.35
CA LEU A 7 7.83 -7.09 5.43
C LEU A 7 7.91 -8.50 4.80
N LEU A 8 6.81 -9.24 4.89
CA LEU A 8 6.67 -10.65 4.51
C LEU A 8 5.86 -10.80 3.22
N GLU A 9 5.90 -12.00 2.64
CA GLU A 9 5.03 -12.35 1.53
C GLU A 9 3.56 -12.41 1.97
N LEU A 10 2.67 -11.86 1.16
CA LEU A 10 1.25 -11.77 1.49
C LEU A 10 0.56 -13.10 1.18
N PRO A 11 -0.13 -13.72 2.15
CA PRO A 11 -0.98 -14.87 1.87
C PRO A 11 -2.03 -14.54 0.80
N THR A 12 -2.41 -15.54 0.01
CA THR A 12 -3.42 -15.36 -1.04
C THR A 12 -4.76 -14.85 -0.50
N SER A 13 -5.14 -15.22 0.72
CA SER A 13 -6.35 -14.72 1.39
C SER A 13 -6.30 -13.21 1.64
N VAL A 14 -5.12 -12.68 1.99
CA VAL A 14 -4.91 -11.25 2.24
C VAL A 14 -5.11 -10.47 0.93
N LEU A 15 -4.51 -10.94 -0.16
CA LEU A 15 -4.63 -10.30 -1.48
C LEU A 15 -6.05 -10.39 -2.06
N LYS A 16 -6.75 -11.52 -1.88
CA LYS A 16 -8.04 -11.76 -2.52
C LYS A 16 -9.26 -11.30 -1.72
N ARG A 17 -9.13 -11.13 -0.39
CA ARG A 17 -10.28 -10.84 0.48
C ARG A 17 -10.05 -9.64 1.39
N GLU A 18 -8.99 -9.67 2.19
CA GLU A 18 -8.82 -8.71 3.29
C GLU A 18 -8.42 -7.32 2.79
N LEU A 19 -7.45 -7.24 1.88
CA LEU A 19 -7.03 -5.96 1.29
C LEU A 19 -8.14 -5.32 0.42
N PRO A 20 -8.85 -6.06 -0.45
CA PRO A 20 -10.02 -5.51 -1.14
C PRO A 20 -11.09 -4.98 -0.18
N ALA A 21 -11.41 -5.73 0.88
CA ALA A 21 -12.39 -5.29 1.87
C ALA A 21 -11.95 -4.02 2.61
N LEU A 22 -10.67 -3.93 2.96
CA LEU A 22 -10.09 -2.73 3.59
C LEU A 22 -10.21 -1.52 2.67
N VAL A 23 -9.83 -1.65 1.39
CA VAL A 23 -9.94 -0.54 0.42
C VAL A 23 -11.40 -0.11 0.25
N ALA A 24 -12.33 -1.06 0.08
CA ALA A 24 -13.75 -0.77 -0.08
C ALA A 24 -14.37 -0.05 1.15
N ALA A 25 -13.90 -0.38 2.35
CA ALA A 25 -14.37 0.25 3.58
C ALA A 25 -13.68 1.59 3.89
N SER A 26 -12.54 1.86 3.27
CA SER A 26 -11.71 3.03 3.58
C SER A 26 -12.14 4.26 2.78
N LYS A 27 -12.34 5.39 3.48
CA LYS A 27 -12.58 6.70 2.86
C LYS A 27 -11.29 7.47 2.56
N VAL A 28 -10.13 6.86 2.82
CA VAL A 28 -8.81 7.47 2.65
C VAL A 28 -7.92 6.54 1.82
N PRO A 29 -6.90 7.06 1.13
CA PRO A 29 -5.95 6.23 0.40
C PRO A 29 -5.29 5.18 1.30
N VAL A 30 -5.16 3.96 0.78
CA VAL A 30 -4.43 2.86 1.41
C VAL A 30 -3.13 2.67 0.64
N LEU A 31 -2.01 2.66 1.37
CA LEU A 31 -0.68 2.52 0.81
C LEU A 31 0.02 1.35 1.49
N MET A 32 0.95 0.71 0.78
CA MET A 32 1.77 -0.37 1.34
C MET A 32 3.25 -0.13 1.06
N GLY A 33 4.06 -0.15 2.11
CA GLY A 33 5.52 -0.18 2.03
C GLY A 33 6.08 -1.57 2.30
N GLY A 34 7.40 -1.71 2.16
CA GLY A 34 8.13 -2.94 2.40
C GLY A 34 8.21 -3.87 1.19
N ARG A 35 8.87 -5.02 1.36
CA ARG A 35 9.13 -5.97 0.26
C ARG A 35 7.83 -6.52 -0.37
N ALA A 36 6.77 -6.64 0.41
CA ALA A 36 5.46 -7.06 -0.09
C ALA A 36 4.94 -6.13 -1.19
N SER A 37 5.17 -4.82 -1.06
CA SER A 37 4.68 -3.83 -2.03
C SER A 37 5.37 -3.96 -3.39
N VAL A 38 6.61 -4.45 -3.40
CA VAL A 38 7.39 -4.69 -4.62
C VAL A 38 7.00 -6.04 -5.23
N ARG A 39 6.91 -7.09 -4.42
CA ARG A 39 6.59 -8.45 -4.88
C ARG A 39 5.16 -8.59 -5.41
N ALA A 40 4.22 -7.88 -4.81
CA ALA A 40 2.80 -7.93 -5.18
C ALA A 40 2.35 -6.67 -5.94
N LEU A 41 3.27 -5.95 -6.60
CA LEU A 41 3.04 -4.65 -7.23
C LEU A 41 1.73 -4.60 -8.04
N ASP A 42 1.57 -5.52 -8.99
CA ASP A 42 0.42 -5.52 -9.89
C ASP A 42 -0.87 -5.89 -9.15
N ALA A 43 -0.80 -6.82 -8.19
CA ALA A 43 -1.97 -7.22 -7.41
C ALA A 43 -2.47 -6.06 -6.54
N LEU A 44 -1.56 -5.35 -5.86
CA LEU A 44 -1.89 -4.20 -5.03
C LEU A 44 -2.50 -3.07 -5.85
N LYS A 45 -1.92 -2.75 -7.01
CA LYS A 45 -2.48 -1.73 -7.91
C LYS A 45 -3.91 -2.07 -8.36
N ARG A 46 -4.19 -3.33 -8.70
CA ARG A 46 -5.55 -3.77 -9.05
C ARG A 46 -6.55 -3.65 -7.90
N ILE A 47 -6.08 -3.83 -6.67
CA ILE A 47 -6.90 -3.70 -5.46
C ILE A 47 -7.14 -2.22 -5.11
N GLY A 48 -6.37 -1.29 -5.67
CA GLY A 48 -6.42 0.13 -5.35
C GLY A 48 -5.51 0.53 -4.18
N ILE A 49 -4.51 -0.29 -3.86
CA ILE A 49 -3.48 0.02 -2.86
C ILE A 49 -2.26 0.61 -3.57
N GLU A 50 -1.78 1.75 -3.08
CA GLU A 50 -0.59 2.41 -3.65
C GLU A 50 0.70 1.82 -3.07
N PRO A 51 1.58 1.23 -3.89
CA PRO A 51 2.83 0.64 -3.43
C PRO A 51 3.95 1.69 -3.28
N LEU A 52 4.41 1.87 -2.05
CA LEU A 52 5.49 2.81 -1.69
C LEU A 52 6.88 2.26 -2.02
N GLY A 53 7.05 0.94 -2.06
CA GLY A 53 8.33 0.28 -2.25
C GLY A 53 8.96 -0.14 -0.92
N SER A 54 10.16 -0.71 -1.00
CA SER A 54 10.90 -1.22 0.17
C SER A 54 11.92 -0.25 0.75
N ASP A 55 12.18 0.87 0.06
CA ASP A 55 13.09 1.91 0.52
C ASP A 55 12.31 3.04 1.21
N ALA A 56 12.77 3.44 2.40
CA ALA A 56 12.06 4.40 3.23
C ALA A 56 12.06 5.81 2.65
N ASP A 57 13.20 6.28 2.14
CA ASP A 57 13.33 7.63 1.59
C ASP A 57 12.50 7.80 0.31
N THR A 58 12.58 6.82 -0.59
CA THR A 58 11.77 6.78 -1.81
C THR A 58 10.28 6.64 -1.49
N GLY A 59 9.94 5.80 -0.51
CA GLY A 59 8.57 5.61 -0.05
C GLY A 59 7.98 6.90 0.54
N LEU A 60 8.75 7.65 1.32
CA LEU A 60 8.32 8.93 1.88
C LEU A 60 8.07 9.98 0.79
N LYS A 61 8.96 10.10 -0.19
CA LYS A 61 8.76 11.01 -1.35
C LYS A 61 7.46 10.69 -2.09
N LYS A 62 7.18 9.41 -2.34
CA LYS A 62 5.91 8.98 -2.95
C LYS A 62 4.71 9.30 -2.06
N LEU A 63 4.80 9.02 -0.76
CA LEU A 63 3.72 9.31 0.19
C LEU A 63 3.32 10.80 0.14
N GLN A 64 4.29 11.71 0.05
CA GLN A 64 4.04 13.15 -0.06
C GLN A 64 3.29 13.55 -1.34
N THR A 65 3.42 12.79 -2.42
CA THR A 65 2.65 13.03 -3.67
C THR A 65 1.19 12.57 -3.58
N VAL A 66 0.90 11.61 -2.69
CA VAL A 66 -0.44 11.01 -2.52
C VAL A 66 -1.20 11.68 -1.38
N VAL A 67 -0.47 12.08 -0.34
CA VAL A 67 -0.99 12.74 0.85
C VAL A 67 -0.22 14.05 0.99
N PRO A 68 -0.70 15.16 0.39
CA PRO A 68 -0.08 16.45 0.62
C PRO A 68 -0.16 16.77 2.11
N LEU A 69 1.00 16.82 2.76
CA LEU A 69 1.10 17.32 4.13
C LEU A 69 0.76 18.80 4.07
N ALA A 70 -0.19 19.24 4.89
CA ALA A 70 -0.46 20.66 5.04
C ALA A 70 0.83 21.33 5.55
N SER A 71 1.33 22.29 4.77
CA SER A 71 2.45 23.16 5.14
C SER A 71 2.12 24.03 6.34
#